data_AF-A0A7J2JY45-F1
#
_entry.id   AF-A0A7J2JY45-F1
#
_cell.length_a   1.000
_cell.length_b   1.000
_cell.length_c   1.000
_cell.angle_alpha   90.00
_cell.angle_beta   90.00
_cell.angle_gamma   90.00
#
_symmetry.space_group_name_H-M   'P 1'
#
loop_
_entity.id
_entity.type
_entity.pdbx_description
1 polymer ?
#
loop_
_entity_poly.entity_id
_entity_poly.type
_entity_poly.pdbx_seq_one_letter_code
_entity_poly.pdbx_strand_id
1 'polypeptide(L)'
;MLVELVPDITLAVLYLLACLAAFTIRGKLSGSLVAKRFTTMGVGWLLGLLLLGARLAIERYRPLKLHTPDIAYRAIGLLAIHLPMLLAALSLISLAALYSRYT
;
A
#
# COMPACT_ATOMS: atom_id res chain seq x y z
N MET A 1 -3.78 -14.18 -19.45
CA MET A 1 -4.69 -13.03 -19.30
C MET A 1 -5.57 -13.09 -18.05
N LEU A 2 -6.61 -13.95 -17.93
CA LEU A 2 -7.47 -13.96 -16.73
C LEU A 2 -6.73 -14.43 -15.47
N VAL A 3 -5.96 -15.52 -15.56
CA VAL A 3 -5.20 -16.12 -14.44
C VAL A 3 -4.13 -15.17 -13.88
N GLU A 4 -3.52 -14.34 -14.73
CA GLU A 4 -2.51 -13.36 -14.33
C GLU A 4 -3.12 -12.11 -13.68
N LEU A 5 -4.42 -11.84 -13.92
CA LEU A 5 -5.12 -10.67 -13.38
C LEU A 5 -5.69 -10.93 -11.98
N VAL A 6 -5.99 -12.20 -11.65
CA VAL A 6 -6.48 -12.62 -10.33
C VAL A 6 -5.60 -12.13 -9.18
N PRO A 7 -4.26 -12.32 -9.18
CA PRO A 7 -3.41 -11.85 -8.09
C PRO A 7 -3.43 -10.33 -7.94
N ASP A 8 -3.38 -9.57 -9.04
CA ASP A 8 -3.43 -8.11 -8.99
C ASP A 8 -4.77 -7.59 -8.45
N ILE A 9 -5.89 -8.19 -8.87
CA ILE A 9 -7.22 -7.85 -8.34
C ILE A 9 -7.31 -8.18 -6.84
N THR A 10 -6.82 -9.36 -6.45
CA THR A 10 -6.82 -9.78 -5.04
C THR A 10 -6.00 -8.81 -4.20
N LEU A 11 -4.81 -8.43 -4.68
CA LEU A 11 -3.92 -7.48 -4.00
C LEU A 11 -4.58 -6.09 -3.89
N ALA A 12 -5.25 -5.63 -4.94
CA ALA A 12 -6.01 -4.37 -4.93
C ALA A 12 -7.11 -4.37 -3.87
N VAL A 13 -7.90 -5.45 -3.78
CA VAL A 13 -8.96 -5.59 -2.78
C VAL A 13 -8.37 -5.60 -1.36
N LEU A 14 -7.28 -6.34 -1.15
CA LEU A 14 -6.59 -6.36 0.14
C LEU A 14 -6.07 -4.97 0.54
N TYR A 15 -5.48 -4.23 -0.39
CA TYR A 15 -4.99 -2.87 -0.14
C TYR A 15 -6.13 -1.91 0.16
N LEU A 16 -7.25 -2.02 -0.55
CA LEU A 16 -8.44 -1.22 -0.28
C LEU A 16 -8.99 -1.50 1.12
N LEU A 17 -9.16 -2.77 1.48
CA LEU A 17 -9.64 -3.17 2.81
C LEU A 17 -8.70 -2.71 3.92
N ALA A 18 -7.39 -2.88 3.73
CA ALA A 18 -6.39 -2.44 4.69
C ALA A 18 -6.37 -0.90 4.85
N CYS A 19 -6.54 -0.17 3.75
CA CYS A 19 -6.65 1.29 3.73
C CYS A 19 -7.90 1.76 4.49
N LEU A 20 -9.06 1.16 4.20
CA LEU A 20 -10.33 1.44 4.88
C LEU A 20 -10.21 1.16 6.38
N ALA A 21 -9.72 -0.03 6.75
CA ALA A 21 -9.54 -0.41 8.15
C ALA A 21 -8.63 0.59 8.89
N ALA A 22 -7.49 0.95 8.29
CA ALA A 22 -6.56 1.90 8.88
C ALA A 22 -7.19 3.28 9.12
N PHE A 23 -7.95 3.80 8.14
CA PHE A 23 -8.62 5.09 8.29
C PHE A 23 -9.84 5.04 9.23
N THR A 24 -10.59 3.95 9.27
CA THR A 24 -11.67 3.75 10.25
C THR A 24 -11.12 3.74 11.67
N ILE A 25 -10.02 3.01 11.93
CA ILE A 25 -9.38 2.96 13.25
C ILE A 25 -8.81 4.34 13.61
N ARG A 26 -8.12 5.00 12.68
CA ARG A 26 -7.64 6.38 12.86
C ARG A 26 -8.76 7.32 13.28
N GLY A 27 -9.93 7.25 12.62
CA GLY A 27 -11.09 8.09 12.94
C GLY A 27 -11.56 7.93 14.38
N LYS A 28 -11.50 6.70 14.93
CA LYS A 28 -11.85 6.42 16.33
C LYS A 28 -10.78 6.86 17.34
N LEU A 29 -9.53 6.98 16.92
CA LEU A 29 -8.39 7.33 17.78
C LEU A 29 -7.92 8.78 17.61
N SER A 30 -8.76 9.63 17.00
CA SER A 30 -8.42 11.02 16.63
C SER A 30 -7.79 11.77 17.81
N GLY A 31 -6.65 12.43 17.56
CA GLY A 31 -5.88 13.17 18.58
C GLY A 31 -4.76 12.37 19.26
N SER A 32 -4.69 11.05 19.10
CA SER A 32 -3.61 10.22 19.66
C SER A 32 -2.38 10.10 18.73
N LEU A 33 -1.20 9.88 19.31
CA LEU A 33 0.02 9.52 18.58
C LEU A 33 -0.19 8.22 17.76
N VAL A 34 -1.05 7.33 18.25
CA VAL A 34 -1.47 6.10 17.59
C VAL A 34 -2.21 6.39 16.28
N ALA A 35 -3.05 7.42 16.23
CA ALA A 35 -3.76 7.80 15.01
C ALA A 35 -2.81 8.21 13.87
N LYS A 36 -1.67 8.84 14.20
CA LYS A 36 -0.64 9.15 13.18
C LYS A 36 -0.06 7.87 12.57
N ARG A 37 0.13 6.81 13.35
CA ARG A 37 0.65 5.51 12.85
C ARG A 37 -0.36 4.77 11.99
N PHE A 38 -1.65 4.81 12.33
CA PHE A 38 -2.69 4.30 11.44
C PHE A 38 -2.84 5.14 10.16
N THR A 39 -2.57 6.44 10.23
CA THR A 39 -2.52 7.30 9.03
C THR A 39 -1.38 6.88 8.11
N THR A 40 -0.18 6.64 8.64
CA THR A 40 0.96 6.18 7.83
C THR A 40 0.71 4.81 7.21
N MET A 41 0.07 3.89 7.93
CA MET A 41 -0.39 2.61 7.36
C MET A 41 -1.38 2.83 6.21
N GLY A 42 -2.45 3.60 6.44
CA GLY A 42 -3.48 3.85 5.43
C GLY A 42 -2.91 4.49 4.16
N VAL A 43 -2.04 5.48 4.31
CA VAL A 43 -1.33 6.10 3.18
C VAL A 43 -0.43 5.10 2.46
N GLY A 44 0.27 4.23 3.19
CA GLY A 44 1.08 3.18 2.58
C GLY A 44 0.27 2.22 1.71
N TRP A 45 -0.87 1.75 2.20
CA TRP A 45 -1.80 0.91 1.42
C TRP A 45 -2.38 1.65 0.21
N LEU A 46 -2.71 2.94 0.37
CA LEU A 46 -3.18 3.78 -0.73
C LEU A 46 -2.11 3.96 -1.82
N LEU A 47 -0.85 4.18 -1.44
CA LEU A 47 0.28 4.24 -2.37
C LEU A 47 0.46 2.91 -3.11
N GLY A 48 0.35 1.78 -2.41
CA GLY A 48 0.37 0.46 -3.01
C GLY A 48 -0.72 0.29 -4.07
N LEU A 49 -1.94 0.75 -3.76
CA LEU A 49 -3.07 0.70 -4.68
C LEU A 49 -2.84 1.58 -5.92
N LEU A 50 -2.28 2.79 -5.75
CA LEU A 50 -1.93 3.68 -6.84
C LEU A 50 -0.83 3.10 -7.74
N LEU A 51 0.20 2.50 -7.16
CA LEU A 51 1.29 1.87 -7.92
C LEU A 51 0.80 0.64 -8.70
N LEU A 52 -0.06 -0.18 -8.09
CA LEU A 52 -0.70 -1.30 -8.77
C LEU A 52 -1.58 -0.80 -9.93
N GLY A 53 -2.38 0.24 -9.69
CA GLY A 53 -3.19 0.89 -10.73
C GLY A 53 -2.35 1.45 -11.87
N ALA A 54 -1.22 2.11 -11.55
CA ALA A 54 -0.28 2.62 -12.54
C ALA A 54 0.33 1.50 -13.38
N ARG A 55 0.74 0.40 -12.76
CA ARG A 55 1.26 -0.78 -13.46
C ARG A 55 0.23 -1.36 -14.44
N LEU A 56 -1.02 -1.53 -13.99
CA LEU A 56 -2.12 -2.03 -14.83
C LEU A 56 -2.46 -1.06 -15.97
N ALA A 57 -2.38 0.26 -15.72
CA ALA A 57 -2.58 1.27 -16.75
C ALA A 57 -1.49 1.24 -17.81
N ILE A 58 -0.21 1.10 -17.42
CA ILE A 58 0.92 0.97 -18.35
C ILE A 58 0.77 -0.29 -19.21
N GLU A 59 0.40 -1.41 -18.59
CA GLU A 59 0.20 -2.69 -19.28
C GLU A 59 -0.87 -2.60 -20.37
N ARG A 60 -1.98 -1.91 -20.05
CA ARG A 60 -3.15 -1.80 -20.93
C ARG A 60 -3.03 -0.69 -21.97
N TYR A 61 -2.17 0.30 -21.74
CA TYR A 61 -2.01 1.46 -22.62
C TYR A 61 -0.71 1.38 -23.42
N ARG A 62 -0.83 0.94 -24.68
CA ARG A 62 0.29 0.70 -25.61
C ARG A 62 1.33 1.82 -25.71
N PRO A 63 0.96 3.12 -25.81
CA PRO A 63 1.97 4.18 -25.92
C PRO A 63 2.71 4.43 -24.59
N LEU A 64 2.07 4.20 -23.44
CA LEU A 64 2.76 4.23 -22.14
C LEU A 64 3.75 3.05 -22.03
N LYS A 65 3.35 1.86 -22.48
CA LYS A 65 4.22 0.68 -22.52
C LYS A 65 5.47 0.88 -23.39
N LEU A 66 5.35 1.62 -24.49
CA LEU A 66 6.47 1.94 -25.39
C LEU A 66 7.45 2.97 -24.78
N HIS A 67 6.97 3.90 -23.96
CA HIS A 67 7.80 4.94 -23.34
C HIS A 67 8.35 4.54 -21.97
N THR A 68 7.85 3.46 -21.37
CA THR A 68 8.29 3.00 -20.05
C THR A 68 9.38 1.94 -20.21
N PRO A 69 10.61 2.17 -19.72
CA PRO A 69 11.65 1.14 -19.77
C PRO A 69 11.25 -0.06 -18.90
N ASP A 70 11.59 -1.28 -19.34
CA ASP A 70 11.18 -2.53 -18.66
C ASP A 70 11.64 -2.56 -17.18
N ILE A 71 12.79 -1.96 -16.90
CA ILE A 71 13.32 -1.81 -15.53
C ILE A 71 12.38 -0.97 -14.65
N ALA A 72 11.86 0.15 -15.17
CA ALA A 72 10.93 1.00 -14.43
C ALA A 72 9.60 0.29 -14.17
N TYR A 73 9.08 -0.44 -15.17
CA TYR A 73 7.86 -1.24 -15.01
C TYR A 73 8.02 -2.30 -13.90
N ARG A 74 9.13 -3.04 -13.87
CA ARG A 74 9.42 -4.01 -12.80
C ARG A 74 9.61 -3.34 -11.44
N ALA A 75 10.29 -2.20 -11.40
CA ALA A 75 10.47 -1.43 -10.18
C ALA A 75 9.13 -0.96 -9.58
N ILE A 76 8.19 -0.49 -10.42
CA ILE A 76 6.84 -0.12 -9.99
C ILE A 76 6.13 -1.32 -9.38
N GLY A 77 6.22 -2.50 -10.00
CA GLY A 77 5.63 -3.73 -9.47
C GLY A 77 6.20 -4.14 -8.11
N LEU A 78 7.53 -4.07 -7.95
CA LEU A 78 8.19 -4.35 -6.67
C LEU A 78 7.81 -3.32 -5.60
N LEU A 79 7.83 -2.03 -5.93
CA LEU A 79 7.45 -0.95 -5.03
C LEU A 79 5.98 -1.06 -4.59
N ALA A 80 5.08 -1.47 -5.48
CA ALA A 80 3.67 -1.67 -5.17
C ALA A 80 3.46 -2.70 -4.05
N ILE A 81 4.38 -3.66 -3.90
CA ILE A 81 4.31 -4.71 -2.86
C ILE A 81 5.09 -4.31 -1.61
N HIS A 82 6.34 -3.88 -1.77
CA HIS A 82 7.26 -3.70 -0.66
C HIS A 82 7.02 -2.40 0.10
N LEU A 83 6.64 -1.32 -0.59
CA LEU A 83 6.46 -0.02 0.04
C LEU A 83 5.30 -0.01 1.06
N PRO A 84 4.10 -0.54 0.74
CA PRO A 84 3.01 -0.63 1.71
C PRO A 84 3.37 -1.52 2.91
N MET A 85 3.98 -2.68 2.66
CA MET A 85 4.42 -3.59 3.71
C MET A 85 5.44 -2.94 4.65
N LEU A 86 6.42 -2.23 4.10
CA LEU A 86 7.45 -1.54 4.88
C LEU A 86 6.86 -0.44 5.76
N LEU A 87 5.95 0.37 5.20
CA LEU A 87 5.25 1.41 5.96
C LEU A 87 4.35 0.81 7.06
N ALA A 88 3.69 -0.31 6.77
CA ALA A 88 2.91 -1.03 7.76
C ALA A 88 3.79 -1.60 8.89
N ALA A 89 4.89 -2.27 8.55
CA ALA A 89 5.83 -2.83 9.51
C ALA A 89 6.44 -1.75 10.42
N LEU A 90 6.91 -0.63 9.85
CA LEU A 90 7.45 0.49 10.63
C LEU A 90 6.39 1.10 11.57
N SER A 91 5.15 1.19 11.10
CA SER A 91 4.05 1.70 11.90
C SER A 91 3.72 0.74 13.07
N LEU A 92 3.74 -0.57 12.85
CA LEU A 92 3.56 -1.59 13.89
C LEU A 92 4.71 -1.59 14.90
N ILE A 93 5.96 -1.56 14.44
CA ILE A 93 7.14 -1.49 15.31
C ILE A 93 7.08 -0.24 16.18
N SER A 94 6.71 0.91 15.60
CA SER A 94 6.56 2.14 16.38
C SER A 94 5.44 2.04 17.41
N LEU A 95 4.33 1.35 17.12
CA LEU A 95 3.25 1.13 18.08
C LEU A 95 3.71 0.21 19.21
N ALA A 96 4.37 -0.91 18.88
CA ALA A 96 4.92 -1.84 19.86
C ALA A 96 5.93 -1.15 20.78
N ALA A 97 6.84 -0.35 20.23
CA ALA A 97 7.81 0.43 21.00
C ALA A 97 7.12 1.44 21.94
N LEU A 98 6.05 2.09 21.48
CA LEU A 98 5.30 3.05 22.29
C LEU A 98 4.61 2.36 23.47
N TYR A 99 3.97 1.21 23.26
CA TYR A 99 3.26 0.48 24.30
C TYR A 99 4.17 -0.36 25.21
N SER A 100 5.33 -0.80 24.73
CA SER A 100 6.32 -1.52 25.54
C SER A 100 6.87 -0.71 26.73
N ARG A 101 6.75 0.62 26.69
CA ARG A 101 7.16 1.50 27.80
C ARG A 101 6.11 1.61 28.92
N TYR A 102 4.91 1.10 28.69
CA TYR A 102 3.80 1.15 29.65
C TYR A 102 3.50 -0.21 30.30
N THR A 103 4.24 -1.25 29.91
CA THR A 103 4.29 -2.60 30.52
C THR A 103 5.58 -2.76 31.27
#